data_AF-A0A7X7DF26-F1
#
_entry.id   AF-A0A7X7DF26-F1
#
_cell.length_a   1.000
_cell.length_b   1.000
_cell.length_c   1.000
_cell.angle_alpha   90.00
_cell.angle_beta   90.00
_cell.angle_gamma   90.00
#
_symmetry.space_group_name_H-M   'P 1'
#
loop_
_entity.id
_entity.type
_entity.pdbx_description
1 polymer ?
#
loop_
_entity_poly.entity_id
_entity_poly.type
_entity_poly.pdbx_seq_one_letter_code
_entity_poly.pdbx_strand_id
1 'polypeptide(L)'
;MRIFLAWSIICGVLALGSGASAFPSIVWSGIQDIDTGYLPMDLNQDSIVDFLYTFTLMTEFSVNSQGDNRTGGPLTSGTVIDQSLADYWQGGSQTMVQWIRLLDDNTVSFGPWAGVDNGYMGLEFEADEQTYYGWARITTDYDDIYVVIHEWAYESTPGIGIAAGATGVIPEPATFTLIWIGGLGLSICRRRRTNM
;
A
#
# COMPACT_ATOMS: atom_id res chain seq x y z
N MET A 1 5.86 26.89 -14.18
CA MET A 1 5.02 26.74 -12.97
C MET A 1 3.65 26.25 -13.43
N ARG A 2 3.42 24.93 -13.44
CA ARG A 2 2.13 24.33 -13.82
C ARG A 2 1.51 23.80 -12.54
N ILE A 3 0.41 24.43 -12.12
CA ILE A 3 -0.44 23.97 -11.04
C ILE A 3 -1.29 22.84 -11.60
N PHE A 4 -1.09 21.62 -11.11
CA PHE A 4 -1.99 20.51 -11.37
C PHE A 4 -2.97 20.41 -10.21
N LEU A 5 -4.26 20.67 -10.51
CA LEU A 5 -5.36 20.36 -9.60
C LEU A 5 -5.47 18.83 -9.50
N ALA A 6 -5.33 18.28 -8.30
CA ALA A 6 -5.59 16.87 -8.03
C ALA A 6 -7.10 16.63 -8.11
N TRP A 7 -7.50 15.66 -8.93
CA TRP A 7 -8.88 15.19 -9.03
C TRP A 7 -9.04 14.05 -8.02
N SER A 8 -9.97 14.20 -7.08
CA SER A 8 -10.34 13.12 -6.15
C SER A 8 -10.98 11.97 -6.94
N ILE A 9 -10.36 10.78 -6.88
CA ILE A 9 -10.94 9.56 -7.41
C ILE A 9 -11.88 8.98 -6.35
N ILE A 10 -13.13 8.72 -6.74
CA ILE A 10 -14.15 8.08 -5.92
C ILE A 10 -13.75 6.61 -5.72
N CYS A 11 -13.39 6.21 -4.50
CA CYS A 11 -13.29 4.80 -4.11
C CYS A 11 -14.72 4.24 -3.93
N GLY A 12 -15.13 3.34 -4.84
CA GLY A 12 -16.39 2.62 -4.72
C GLY A 12 -16.28 1.48 -3.70
N VAL A 13 -16.88 1.65 -2.53
CA VAL A 13 -17.04 0.56 -1.54
C VAL A 13 -18.24 -0.30 -1.94
N LEU A 14 -18.01 -1.57 -2.29
CA LEU A 14 -19.05 -2.59 -2.40
C LEU A 14 -19.23 -3.27 -1.03
N ALA A 15 -20.16 -2.77 -0.22
CA ALA A 15 -20.58 -3.46 0.99
C ALA A 15 -21.69 -4.48 0.65
N LEU A 16 -21.40 -5.78 0.74
CA LEU A 16 -22.41 -6.83 0.73
C LEU A 16 -22.43 -7.55 2.09
N GLY A 17 -23.59 -7.47 2.75
CA GLY A 17 -24.17 -8.56 3.53
C GLY A 17 -23.61 -8.82 4.93
N SER A 18 -24.47 -8.60 5.93
CA SER A 18 -24.28 -8.99 7.33
C SER A 18 -24.08 -10.51 7.50
N GLY A 19 -22.85 -10.90 7.80
CA GLY A 19 -22.46 -12.22 8.27
C GLY A 19 -21.03 -12.12 8.80
N ALA A 20 -20.85 -12.17 10.11
CA ALA A 20 -19.56 -11.99 10.76
C ALA A 20 -18.58 -13.13 10.41
N SER A 21 -17.81 -12.92 9.34
CA SER A 21 -16.44 -13.37 9.20
C SER A 21 -15.64 -12.12 8.86
N ALA A 22 -14.89 -11.59 9.83
CA ALA A 22 -14.05 -10.41 9.68
C ALA A 22 -12.87 -10.75 8.78
N PHE A 23 -13.11 -10.80 7.47
CA PHE A 23 -12.02 -10.76 6.52
C PHE A 23 -11.48 -9.33 6.50
N PRO A 24 -10.15 -9.18 6.46
CA PRO A 24 -9.53 -7.87 6.28
C PRO A 24 -10.17 -7.14 5.10
N SER A 25 -10.66 -5.92 5.34
CA SER A 25 -11.22 -5.03 4.34
C SER A 25 -10.14 -4.03 3.97
N ILE A 26 -9.44 -4.28 2.87
CA ILE A 26 -8.32 -3.44 2.44
C ILE A 26 -8.83 -2.25 1.64
N VAL A 27 -8.42 -1.04 2.04
CA VAL A 27 -8.57 0.18 1.26
C VAL A 27 -7.28 0.40 0.48
N TRP A 28 -7.37 0.41 -0.85
CA TRP A 28 -6.23 0.56 -1.74
C TRP A 28 -6.39 1.80 -2.63
N SER A 29 -5.30 2.55 -2.80
CA SER A 29 -5.29 3.79 -3.59
C SER A 29 -5.42 3.58 -5.09
N GLY A 30 -5.14 2.36 -5.59
CA GLY A 30 -4.75 2.19 -6.99
C GLY A 30 -3.31 2.67 -7.25
N ILE A 31 -2.78 2.38 -8.43
CA ILE A 31 -1.49 2.92 -8.86
C ILE A 31 -1.64 4.42 -9.12
N GLN A 32 -0.79 5.22 -8.47
CA GLN A 32 -0.79 6.67 -8.53
C GLN A 32 0.50 7.23 -9.16
N ASP A 33 1.66 6.63 -8.86
CA ASP A 33 2.98 7.07 -9.33
C ASP A 33 3.24 8.57 -9.07
N ILE A 34 3.29 8.92 -7.79
CA ILE A 34 3.44 10.30 -7.32
C ILE A 34 4.93 10.64 -7.22
N ASP A 35 5.40 11.52 -8.12
CA ASP A 35 6.70 12.18 -7.99
C ASP A 35 6.69 13.04 -6.73
N THR A 36 7.59 12.77 -5.80
CA THR A 36 7.52 13.42 -4.49
C THR A 36 8.12 14.83 -4.49
N GLY A 37 7.45 15.70 -3.75
CA GLY A 37 7.91 17.02 -3.32
C GLY A 37 7.48 17.18 -1.87
N TYR A 38 6.50 18.06 -1.62
CA TYR A 38 5.80 18.12 -0.33
C TYR A 38 4.43 17.43 -0.48
N LEU A 39 4.22 16.32 0.23
CA LEU A 39 2.99 15.53 0.16
C LEU A 39 2.43 15.24 1.56
N PRO A 40 1.38 15.95 2.01
CA PRO A 40 0.61 15.57 3.18
C PRO A 40 -0.32 14.40 2.82
N MET A 41 -0.06 13.24 3.39
CA MET A 41 -0.89 12.04 3.22
C MET A 41 -1.86 11.91 4.38
N ASP A 42 -3.13 11.80 4.03
CA ASP A 42 -4.28 11.51 4.89
C ASP A 42 -4.88 10.20 4.32
N LEU A 43 -4.64 9.08 5.00
CA LEU A 43 -4.98 7.73 4.55
C LEU A 43 -6.47 7.44 4.72
N ASN A 44 -7.04 7.87 5.86
CA ASN A 44 -8.42 7.60 6.24
C ASN A 44 -9.41 8.69 5.80
N GLN A 45 -8.91 9.81 5.25
CA GLN A 45 -9.67 10.96 4.76
C GLN A 45 -10.46 11.69 5.85
N ASP A 46 -9.94 11.73 7.08
CA ASP A 46 -10.57 12.43 8.21
C ASP A 46 -10.18 13.92 8.30
N SER A 47 -9.42 14.42 7.32
CA SER A 47 -8.85 15.78 7.25
C SER A 47 -7.73 16.05 8.25
N ILE A 48 -7.21 15.03 8.90
CA ILE A 48 -5.97 15.06 9.69
C ILE A 48 -4.88 14.40 8.84
N VAL A 49 -3.73 15.05 8.76
CA VAL A 49 -2.59 14.46 8.03
C VAL A 49 -2.00 13.35 8.88
N ASP A 50 -1.83 12.17 8.32
CA ASP A 50 -1.19 11.03 9.00
C ASP A 50 0.33 11.07 8.85
N PHE A 51 0.80 11.30 7.62
CA PHE A 51 2.20 11.28 7.26
C PHE A 51 2.53 12.45 6.34
N LEU A 52 3.60 13.16 6.65
CA LEU A 52 4.12 14.21 5.79
C LEU A 52 5.40 13.73 5.09
N TYR A 53 5.30 13.49 3.79
CA TYR A 53 6.43 13.16 2.94
C TYR A 53 7.06 14.45 2.42
N THR A 54 8.36 14.62 2.65
CA THR A 54 9.12 15.79 2.20
C THR A 54 10.34 15.35 1.41
N PHE A 55 10.37 15.74 0.14
CA PHE A 55 11.52 15.61 -0.72
C PHE A 55 12.10 16.99 -1.00
N THR A 56 13.35 17.17 -0.63
CA THR A 56 14.12 18.38 -0.93
C THR A 56 15.26 18.00 -1.87
N LEU A 57 15.20 18.55 -3.09
CA LEU A 57 16.18 18.30 -4.14
C LEU A 57 17.60 18.52 -3.62
N MET A 58 18.47 17.55 -3.92
CA MET A 58 19.89 17.55 -3.52
C MET A 58 20.15 17.47 -2.02
N THR A 59 19.15 17.19 -1.19
CA THR A 59 19.37 17.05 0.25
C THR A 59 18.82 15.72 0.77
N GLU A 60 17.51 15.53 0.81
CA GLU A 60 16.91 14.36 1.46
C GLU A 60 15.47 14.10 1.05
N PHE A 61 15.05 12.87 1.29
CA PHE A 61 13.66 12.47 1.43
C PHE A 61 13.44 12.06 2.89
N SER A 62 12.47 12.69 3.54
CA SER A 62 12.09 12.43 4.92
C SER A 62 10.59 12.22 5.05
N VAL A 63 10.22 11.47 6.09
CA VAL A 63 8.82 11.25 6.48
C VAL A 63 8.64 11.74 7.90
N ASN A 64 7.64 12.58 8.11
CA ASN A 64 7.23 13.04 9.42
C ASN A 64 5.87 12.43 9.76
N SER A 65 5.88 11.41 10.62
CA SER A 65 4.66 10.81 11.16
C SER A 65 4.01 11.80 12.14
N GLN A 66 2.74 12.11 11.92
CA GLN A 66 2.00 13.03 12.79
C GLN A 66 1.48 12.32 14.04
N GLY A 67 1.44 13.02 15.18
CA GLY A 67 0.96 12.45 16.43
C GLY A 67 1.75 11.21 16.86
N ASP A 68 1.02 10.16 17.23
CA ASP A 68 1.57 8.86 17.64
C ASP A 68 1.73 7.87 16.47
N ASN A 69 1.50 8.32 15.22
CA ASN A 69 1.69 7.52 14.01
C ASN A 69 3.17 7.11 13.85
N ARG A 70 3.40 5.97 13.20
CA ARG A 70 4.73 5.37 13.07
C ARG A 70 4.95 4.79 11.68
N THR A 71 6.21 4.81 11.27
CA THR A 71 6.70 4.23 10.01
C THR A 71 8.05 3.56 10.23
N GLY A 72 8.67 3.00 9.20
CA GLY A 72 10.00 2.40 9.33
C GLY A 72 10.76 2.25 8.02
N GLY A 73 11.78 1.40 8.06
CA GLY A 73 12.62 1.08 6.91
C GLY A 73 11.90 0.29 5.81
N PRO A 74 12.61 -0.05 4.72
CA PRO A 74 12.03 -0.85 3.65
C PRO A 74 11.73 -2.28 4.11
N LEU A 75 10.54 -2.76 3.74
CA LEU A 75 10.07 -4.12 3.89
C LEU A 75 9.94 -4.78 2.52
N THR A 76 10.00 -6.11 2.51
CA THR A 76 9.75 -6.91 1.32
C THR A 76 8.25 -7.18 1.14
N SER A 77 7.82 -7.43 -0.10
CA SER A 77 6.43 -7.84 -0.37
C SER A 77 6.04 -9.08 0.45
N GLY A 78 4.79 -9.11 0.92
CA GLY A 78 4.24 -10.21 1.72
C GLY A 78 4.61 -10.17 3.20
N THR A 79 5.52 -9.29 3.65
CA THR A 79 5.78 -9.10 5.08
C THR A 79 4.49 -8.65 5.77
N VAL A 80 4.09 -9.35 6.82
CA VAL A 80 2.93 -8.96 7.64
C VAL A 80 3.30 -7.74 8.47
N ILE A 81 2.52 -6.68 8.32
CA ILE A 81 2.67 -5.41 9.01
C ILE A 81 1.59 -5.34 10.08
N ASP A 82 2.02 -5.47 11.33
CA ASP A 82 1.18 -5.39 12.53
C ASP A 82 2.03 -5.05 13.77
N GLN A 83 1.40 -5.11 14.96
CA GLN A 83 2.05 -4.88 16.25
C GLN A 83 3.25 -5.80 16.55
N SER A 84 3.43 -6.92 15.84
CA SER A 84 4.55 -7.84 16.08
C SER A 84 5.90 -7.27 15.61
N LEU A 85 5.89 -6.24 14.76
CA LEU A 85 7.08 -5.53 14.30
C LEU A 85 7.61 -4.51 15.33
N ALA A 86 7.74 -4.89 16.60
CA ALA A 86 8.01 -3.94 17.70
C ALA A 86 9.26 -3.06 17.52
N ASP A 87 10.35 -3.60 16.95
CA ASP A 87 11.61 -2.88 16.73
C ASP A 87 11.63 -2.09 15.39
N TYR A 88 10.60 -2.25 14.56
CA TYR A 88 10.49 -1.59 13.25
C TYR A 88 10.03 -0.14 13.37
N TRP A 89 9.10 0.11 14.29
CA TRP A 89 8.31 1.33 14.34
C TRP A 89 9.10 2.53 14.87
N GLN A 90 9.12 3.59 14.06
CA GLN A 90 9.74 4.88 14.37
C GLN A 90 8.67 5.98 14.25
N GLY A 91 8.51 6.79 15.30
CA GLY A 91 7.64 7.96 15.30
C GLY A 91 8.37 9.25 14.88
N GLY A 92 7.61 10.33 14.72
CA GLY A 92 8.14 11.66 14.42
C GLY A 92 8.86 11.76 13.07
N SER A 93 9.90 12.59 13.00
CA SER A 93 10.63 12.85 11.75
C SER A 93 11.78 11.88 11.54
N GLN A 94 11.76 11.19 10.40
CA GLN A 94 12.80 10.23 10.00
C GLN A 94 13.34 10.59 8.62
N THR A 95 14.66 10.70 8.49
CA THR A 95 15.32 10.81 7.18
C THR A 95 15.40 9.41 6.57
N MET A 96 14.76 9.23 5.41
CA MET A 96 14.70 7.94 4.72
C MET A 96 15.91 7.74 3.82
N VAL A 97 16.26 8.78 3.07
CA VAL A 97 17.47 8.83 2.25
C VAL A 97 17.98 10.26 2.19
N GLN A 98 19.30 10.41 2.24
CA GLN A 98 20.03 11.67 2.05
C GLN A 98 20.94 11.54 0.84
N TRP A 99 21.02 12.57 -0.01
CA TRP A 99 21.98 12.63 -1.10
C TRP A 99 23.02 13.71 -0.85
N ILE A 100 24.28 13.41 -1.16
CA ILE A 100 25.39 14.34 -1.08
C ILE A 100 26.11 14.35 -2.43
N ARG A 101 26.27 15.55 -3.01
CA ARG A 101 27.17 15.75 -4.15
C ARG A 101 28.60 15.86 -3.66
N LEU A 102 29.48 15.04 -4.21
CA LEU A 102 30.91 15.04 -3.94
C LEU A 102 31.65 16.04 -4.84
N LEU A 103 32.92 16.30 -4.52
CA LEU A 103 33.75 17.24 -5.27
C LEU A 103 34.14 16.76 -6.68
N ASP A 104 34.02 15.46 -6.94
CA ASP A 104 34.26 14.83 -8.25
C ASP A 104 32.98 14.74 -9.11
N ASP A 105 31.94 15.47 -8.73
CA ASP A 105 30.60 15.48 -9.36
C ASP A 105 29.84 14.16 -9.23
N ASN A 106 30.38 13.20 -8.46
CA ASN A 106 29.66 11.99 -8.13
C ASN A 106 28.64 12.24 -7.02
N THR A 107 27.62 11.38 -6.96
CA THR A 107 26.58 11.43 -5.94
C THR A 107 26.64 10.19 -5.08
N VAL A 108 26.45 10.39 -3.79
CA VAL A 108 26.31 9.30 -2.85
C VAL A 108 25.01 9.47 -2.07
N SER A 109 24.30 8.36 -1.88
CA SER A 109 23.09 8.30 -1.08
C SER A 109 23.32 7.51 0.20
N PHE A 110 22.74 7.96 1.31
CA PHE A 110 22.79 7.30 2.63
C PHE A 110 21.38 7.15 3.20
N GLY A 111 21.20 6.14 4.04
CA GLY A 111 19.95 5.89 4.76
C GLY A 111 19.32 4.54 4.40
N PRO A 112 18.29 4.12 5.15
CA PRO A 112 17.63 2.84 4.94
C PRO A 112 16.95 2.72 3.57
N TRP A 113 16.61 3.85 2.96
CA TRP A 113 16.00 3.91 1.64
C TRP A 113 16.97 4.37 0.55
N ALA A 114 18.28 4.21 0.72
CA ALA A 114 19.24 4.50 -0.35
C ALA A 114 19.18 3.43 -1.44
N GLY A 115 18.73 3.81 -2.66
CA GLY A 115 18.68 2.90 -3.82
C GLY A 115 17.63 1.78 -3.71
N VAL A 116 16.61 1.95 -2.87
CA VAL A 116 15.51 0.99 -2.75
C VAL A 116 14.57 1.13 -3.94
N ASP A 117 14.42 0.06 -4.72
CA ASP A 117 13.44 -0.02 -5.79
C ASP A 117 12.26 -0.91 -5.37
N ASN A 118 11.04 -0.41 -5.50
CA ASN A 118 9.79 -1.12 -5.20
C ASN A 118 9.69 -1.64 -3.75
N GLY A 119 10.28 -0.91 -2.79
CA GLY A 119 10.23 -1.25 -1.37
C GLY A 119 8.90 -0.87 -0.73
N TYR A 120 8.51 -1.59 0.34
CA TYR A 120 7.30 -1.31 1.09
C TYR A 120 7.62 -0.64 2.42
N MET A 121 7.02 0.53 2.66
CA MET A 121 7.07 1.23 3.95
C MET A 121 5.83 0.81 4.74
N GLY A 122 6.02 0.15 5.88
CA GLY A 122 4.93 -0.14 6.80
C GLY A 122 4.44 1.14 7.47
N LEU A 123 3.12 1.28 7.57
CA LEU A 123 2.45 2.44 8.15
C LEU A 123 1.63 1.95 9.33
N GLU A 124 1.77 2.62 10.46
CA GLU A 124 0.86 2.51 11.59
C GLU A 124 0.30 3.90 11.86
N PHE A 125 -1.02 4.04 11.85
CA PHE A 125 -1.66 5.31 12.10
C PHE A 125 -2.89 5.16 13.00
N GLU A 126 -3.22 6.22 13.71
CA GLU A 126 -4.38 6.27 14.60
C GLU A 126 -5.53 7.05 13.97
N ALA A 127 -6.73 6.47 14.04
CA ALA A 127 -7.98 7.11 13.65
C ALA A 127 -9.07 6.71 14.64
N ASP A 128 -9.91 7.63 15.08
CA ASP A 128 -10.97 7.34 16.07
C ASP A 128 -10.46 6.54 17.29
N GLU A 129 -9.30 6.93 17.84
CA GLU A 129 -8.62 6.26 18.98
C GLU A 129 -8.26 4.78 18.74
N GLN A 130 -8.17 4.37 17.47
CA GLN A 130 -7.87 3.00 17.07
C GLN A 130 -6.67 2.97 16.13
N THR A 131 -5.87 1.92 16.24
CA THR A 131 -4.67 1.73 15.41
C THR A 131 -5.01 0.94 14.14
N TYR A 132 -4.48 1.41 13.01
CA TYR A 132 -4.61 0.79 11.70
C TYR A 132 -3.25 0.52 11.10
N TYR A 133 -3.15 -0.53 10.27
CA TYR A 133 -1.92 -0.93 9.62
C TYR A 133 -2.03 -0.80 8.11
N GLY A 134 -0.98 -0.26 7.50
CA GLY A 134 -0.91 -0.01 6.06
C GLY A 134 0.48 -0.19 5.50
N TRP A 135 0.59 0.04 4.20
CA TRP A 135 1.84 0.08 3.48
C TRP A 135 1.82 1.14 2.38
N ALA A 136 2.98 1.71 2.07
CA ALA A 136 3.23 2.50 0.86
C ALA A 136 4.36 1.86 0.05
N ARG A 137 4.18 1.71 -1.26
CA ARG A 137 5.22 1.23 -2.18
C ARG A 137 6.02 2.42 -2.71
N ILE A 138 7.33 2.42 -2.49
CA ILE A 138 8.21 3.55 -2.77
C ILE A 138 9.44 3.07 -3.55
N THR A 139 9.82 3.85 -4.55
CA THR A 139 11.13 3.77 -5.20
C THR A 139 11.92 5.03 -4.92
N THR A 140 13.19 4.82 -4.61
CA THR A 140 14.21 5.83 -4.32
C THR A 140 15.45 5.45 -5.11
N ASP A 141 15.98 6.36 -5.90
CA ASP A 141 17.13 6.05 -6.74
C ASP A 141 18.46 6.36 -6.06
N TYR A 142 19.48 5.61 -6.48
CA TYR A 142 20.83 5.68 -5.93
C TYR A 142 21.65 6.81 -6.57
N ASP A 143 21.57 6.93 -7.91
CA ASP A 143 22.41 7.83 -8.71
C ASP A 143 21.63 9.09 -9.13
N ASP A 144 20.36 8.93 -9.47
CA ASP A 144 19.44 10.01 -9.77
C ASP A 144 18.70 10.45 -8.50
N ILE A 145 18.56 11.76 -8.30
CA ILE A 145 17.89 12.29 -7.11
C ILE A 145 16.39 12.35 -7.39
N TYR A 146 15.69 11.23 -7.20
CA TYR A 146 14.24 11.18 -7.24
C TYR A 146 13.65 10.15 -6.27
N VAL A 147 12.39 10.38 -5.93
CA VAL A 147 11.57 9.46 -5.13
C VAL A 147 10.15 9.44 -5.69
N VAL A 148 9.63 8.24 -5.88
CA VAL A 148 8.26 7.99 -6.36
C VAL A 148 7.51 7.18 -5.32
N ILE A 149 6.33 7.66 -4.92
CA ILE A 149 5.37 6.86 -4.15
C ILE A 149 4.38 6.28 -5.16
N HIS A 150 4.46 4.98 -5.38
CA HIS A 150 3.68 4.31 -6.42
C HIS A 150 2.21 4.14 -6.04
N GLU A 151 1.96 3.63 -4.85
CA GLU A 151 0.63 3.29 -4.35
C GLU A 151 0.69 3.01 -2.85
N TRP A 152 -0.47 2.95 -2.21
CA TRP A 152 -0.60 2.62 -0.79
C TRP A 152 -1.88 1.84 -0.54
N ALA A 153 -1.90 1.08 0.56
CA ALA A 153 -3.12 0.47 1.07
C ALA A 153 -3.08 0.37 2.59
N TYR A 154 -4.25 0.25 3.22
CA TYR A 154 -4.35 -0.06 4.64
C TYR A 154 -5.52 -1.00 4.92
N GLU A 155 -5.44 -1.71 6.04
CA GLU A 155 -6.53 -2.54 6.55
C GLU A 155 -7.53 -1.66 7.30
N SER A 156 -8.78 -1.60 6.85
CA SER A 156 -9.83 -0.77 7.47
C SER A 156 -10.45 -1.36 8.73
N THR A 157 -10.06 -2.58 9.12
CA THR A 157 -10.39 -3.15 10.42
C THR A 157 -9.30 -2.83 11.44
N PRO A 158 -9.62 -2.11 12.53
CA PRO A 158 -8.69 -1.77 13.60
C PRO A 158 -7.89 -2.97 14.13
N GLY A 159 -6.59 -2.75 14.34
CA GLY A 159 -5.68 -3.73 14.95
C GLY A 159 -5.39 -4.97 14.11
N ILE A 160 -5.92 -5.08 12.90
CA ILE A 160 -5.67 -6.18 11.98
C ILE A 160 -4.50 -5.84 11.07
N GLY A 161 -3.52 -6.73 11.03
CA GLY A 161 -2.34 -6.58 10.17
C GLY A 161 -2.64 -6.73 8.69
N ILE A 162 -1.76 -6.15 7.87
CA ILE A 162 -1.82 -6.24 6.41
C ILE A 162 -0.50 -6.78 5.85
N ALA A 163 -0.55 -7.64 4.84
CA ALA A 163 0.65 -8.04 4.13
C ALA A 163 1.11 -6.92 3.18
N ALA A 164 2.40 -6.61 3.16
CA ALA A 164 2.99 -5.62 2.26
C ALA A 164 2.65 -5.93 0.79
N GLY A 165 2.00 -4.99 0.11
CA GLY A 165 1.53 -5.16 -1.28
C GLY A 165 0.17 -5.84 -1.43
N ALA A 166 -0.52 -6.14 -0.32
CA ALA A 166 -1.90 -6.62 -0.40
C ALA A 166 -2.85 -5.47 -0.77
N THR A 167 -3.64 -5.68 -1.84
CA THR A 167 -4.53 -4.67 -2.44
C THR A 167 -6.01 -5.01 -2.30
N GLY A 168 -6.38 -6.08 -1.57
CA GLY A 168 -7.78 -6.48 -1.38
C GLY A 168 -8.44 -7.17 -2.58
N VAL A 169 -7.79 -7.21 -3.75
CA VAL A 169 -8.18 -8.13 -4.83
C VAL A 169 -7.81 -9.55 -4.42
N ILE A 170 -8.78 -10.25 -3.85
CA ILE A 170 -8.78 -11.71 -3.79
C ILE A 170 -8.50 -12.18 -5.24
N PRO A 171 -7.44 -12.94 -5.52
CA PRO A 171 -7.37 -13.69 -6.77
C PRO A 171 -8.62 -14.56 -6.75
N GLU A 172 -9.62 -14.25 -7.59
CA GLU A 172 -10.85 -15.03 -7.63
C GLU A 172 -10.44 -16.51 -7.65
N PRO A 173 -10.89 -17.35 -6.71
CA PRO A 173 -10.51 -18.74 -6.70
C PRO A 173 -11.03 -19.35 -7.99
N ALA A 174 -10.15 -19.45 -8.99
CA ALA A 174 -10.27 -20.17 -10.25
C ALA A 174 -11.70 -20.57 -10.66
N THR A 175 -12.64 -19.63 -10.74
CA THR A 175 -14.04 -19.97 -11.09
C THR A 175 -14.10 -20.44 -12.56
N PHE A 176 -13.07 -20.12 -13.35
CA PHE A 176 -12.84 -20.68 -14.67
C PHE A 176 -12.52 -22.19 -14.69
N THR A 177 -12.06 -22.81 -13.60
CA THR A 177 -11.79 -24.27 -13.57
C THR A 177 -13.05 -25.10 -13.32
N LEU A 178 -14.05 -24.56 -12.62
CA LEU A 178 -15.30 -25.28 -12.32
C LEU A 178 -16.24 -25.39 -13.53
N ILE A 179 -16.13 -24.48 -14.51
CA ILE A 179 -16.96 -24.52 -15.73
C ILE A 179 -16.55 -25.68 -16.66
N TRP A 180 -15.29 -26.11 -16.65
CA TRP A 180 -14.83 -27.19 -17.53
C TRP A 180 -15.06 -28.60 -16.98
N ILE A 181 -15.18 -28.76 -15.66
CA ILE A 181 -15.47 -30.07 -15.04
C ILE A 181 -16.98 -30.38 -15.08
N GLY A 182 -17.85 -29.36 -15.06
CA GLY A 182 -19.31 -29.54 -15.13
C GLY A 182 -19.87 -29.95 -16.51
N GLY A 183 -19.09 -29.76 -17.59
CA GLY A 183 -19.56 -29.96 -18.98
C GLY A 183 -19.65 -31.42 -19.46
N LEU A 184 -19.04 -32.37 -18.75
CA LEU A 184 -19.02 -33.79 -19.18
C LEU A 184 -20.14 -34.64 -18.57
N GLY A 185 -20.94 -34.10 -17.64
CA GLY A 185 -21.94 -34.86 -16.88
C GLY A 185 -23.37 -34.89 -17.42
N LEU A 186 -23.73 -34.09 -18.44
CA LEU A 186 -25.13 -33.84 -18.81
C LEU A 186 -25.62 -34.45 -20.13
N SER A 187 -24.98 -35.52 -20.63
CA SER A 187 -25.39 -36.15 -21.91
C SER A 187 -25.93 -37.59 -21.84
N ILE A 188 -26.10 -38.21 -20.67
CA ILE A 188 -26.51 -39.64 -20.57
C ILE A 188 -27.97 -39.86 -20.08
N CYS A 189 -28.81 -38.83 -20.06
CA CYS A 189 -30.25 -39.04 -19.83
C CYS A 189 -31.11 -38.34 -20.90
N ARG A 190 -31.15 -38.91 -22.11
CA ARG A 190 -32.25 -38.65 -23.04
C ARG A 190 -32.89 -39.94 -23.55
N ARG A 191 -33.89 -40.35 -22.76
CA ARG A 191 -35.15 -41.03 -23.11
C ARG A 191 -35.07 -42.42 -23.76
N ARG A 192 -35.27 -43.45 -22.93
CA ARG A 192 -36.06 -44.64 -23.30
C ARG A 192 -37.51 -44.47 -22.82
N ARG A 193 -38.45 -44.37 -23.76
CA ARG A 193 -39.78 -45.04 -23.79
C ARG A 193 -40.75 -44.29 -24.71
N THR A 194 -41.30 -45.01 -25.68
CA THR A 194 -42.75 -45.10 -25.93
C THR A 194 -43.09 -46.47 -26.51
N ASN A 195 -44.25 -46.98 -26.13
CA ASN A 195 -44.74 -48.36 -26.22
C ASN A 195 -45.50 -48.65 -27.53
N MET A 196 -45.43 -49.89 -28.04
CA MET A 196 -46.53 -50.85 -28.32
C MET A 196 -45.97 -52.04 -29.12
#